data_AF-A0A351H9Y7-F1
#
_entry.id   AF-A0A351H9Y7-F1
#
_cell.length_a   1.000
_cell.length_b   1.000
_cell.length_c   1.000
_cell.angle_alpha   90.00
_cell.angle_beta   90.00
_cell.angle_gamma   90.00
#
_symmetry.space_group_name_H-M   'P 1'
#
loop_
_entity.id
_entity.type
_entity.pdbx_description
1 polymer ?
#
loop_
_entity_poly.entity_id
_entity_poly.type
_entity_poly.pdbx_seq_one_letter_code
_entity_poly.pdbx_strand_id
1 'polypeptide(L)'
;MDLESFARDYIYLLFKLREQDRSLSERAIEYFWTNMLLRKQSFRDNFADVFEEFALFGKSGINRAVLIEKALKEMISRYPRYRFIEYEGKYVWIFREGPELLQKACTYADSFVDRLAMVDIFNKSGSLYEALLSVSMESDLLEGDSAAPPQVIDSMVELLDVRHGMSIYDPAIGFGRILYGIFKNNPREELEYAGLETDPYKHRIGKIALILLGLNAVNLKQGDPL
;
A
#
# COMPACT_ATOMS: atom_id res chain seq x y z
N MET A 1 9.94 -9.95 15.67
CA MET A 1 8.83 -10.49 14.89
C MET A 1 9.30 -10.55 13.45
N ASP A 2 9.47 -11.76 12.94
CA ASP A 2 9.78 -12.00 11.53
C ASP A 2 8.57 -11.71 10.63
N LEU A 3 8.79 -11.66 9.32
CA LEU A 3 7.76 -11.29 8.36
C LEU A 3 6.61 -12.29 8.29
N GLU A 4 6.92 -13.57 8.34
CA GLU A 4 5.93 -14.64 8.21
C GLU A 4 4.97 -14.63 9.38
N SER A 5 5.51 -14.51 10.60
CA SER A 5 4.71 -14.37 11.82
C SER A 5 3.82 -13.13 11.78
N PHE A 6 4.36 -11.98 11.37
CA PHE A 6 3.56 -10.76 11.21
C PHE A 6 2.43 -10.94 10.19
N ALA A 7 2.76 -11.44 8.99
CA ALA A 7 1.79 -11.61 7.91
C ALA A 7 0.66 -12.53 8.35
N ARG A 8 0.98 -13.70 8.92
CA ARG A 8 -0.03 -14.67 9.40
C ARG A 8 -0.97 -14.04 10.42
N ASP A 9 -0.42 -13.42 11.46
CA ASP A 9 -1.22 -12.88 12.56
C ASP A 9 -2.03 -11.65 12.11
N TYR A 10 -1.45 -10.80 11.25
CA TYR A 10 -2.15 -9.64 10.70
C TYR A 10 -3.27 -10.04 9.75
N ILE A 11 -3.04 -11.01 8.86
CA ILE A 11 -4.07 -11.61 8.01
C ILE A 11 -5.22 -12.15 8.86
N TYR A 12 -4.91 -12.87 9.94
CA TYR A 12 -5.94 -13.35 10.86
C TYR A 12 -6.80 -12.20 11.44
N LEU A 13 -6.17 -11.10 11.84
CA LEU A 13 -6.90 -9.91 12.31
C LEU A 13 -7.76 -9.29 11.22
N LEU A 14 -7.27 -9.22 9.97
CA LEU A 14 -8.03 -8.72 8.83
C LEU A 14 -9.29 -9.57 8.57
N PHE A 15 -9.19 -10.89 8.65
CA PHE A 15 -10.35 -11.78 8.57
C PHE A 15 -11.38 -11.51 9.67
N LYS A 16 -10.92 -11.34 10.91
CA LYS A 16 -11.82 -11.02 12.03
C LYS A 16 -12.49 -9.65 11.89
N LEU A 17 -11.81 -8.68 11.28
CA LEU A 17 -12.42 -7.40 10.96
C LEU A 17 -13.48 -7.54 9.86
N ARG A 18 -13.17 -8.28 8.80
CA ARG A 18 -14.09 -8.55 7.70
C ARG A 18 -15.36 -9.28 8.16
N GLU A 19 -15.23 -10.24 9.08
CA GLU A 19 -16.37 -10.92 9.71
C GLU A 19 -17.35 -9.95 10.39
N GLN A 20 -16.86 -8.79 10.86
CA GLN A 20 -17.70 -7.73 11.44
C GLN A 20 -18.23 -6.78 10.37
N ASP A 21 -17.32 -6.23 9.56
CA ASP A 21 -17.61 -5.36 8.43
C ASP A 21 -16.36 -5.25 7.54
N ARG A 22 -16.53 -5.49 6.25
CA ARG A 22 -15.47 -5.37 5.24
C ARG A 22 -14.80 -4.00 5.25
N SER A 23 -15.54 -2.92 5.53
CA SER A 23 -14.98 -1.56 5.61
C SER A 23 -13.90 -1.43 6.70
N LEU A 24 -13.96 -2.26 7.74
CA LEU A 24 -12.96 -2.27 8.82
C LEU A 24 -11.65 -2.91 8.37
N SER A 25 -11.70 -4.02 7.62
CA SER A 25 -10.48 -4.62 7.05
C SER A 25 -9.84 -3.67 6.03
N GLU A 26 -10.64 -2.99 5.20
CA GLU A 26 -10.14 -2.01 4.24
C GLU A 26 -9.44 -0.83 4.93
N ARG A 27 -10.02 -0.30 6.01
CA ARG A 27 -9.39 0.75 6.83
C ARG A 27 -8.07 0.28 7.46
N ALA A 28 -8.00 -0.95 7.94
CA ALA A 28 -6.78 -1.52 8.52
C ALA A 28 -5.67 -1.64 7.45
N ILE A 29 -6.02 -2.16 6.26
CA ILE A 29 -5.10 -2.30 5.11
C ILE A 29 -4.57 -0.93 4.68
N GLU A 30 -5.45 0.06 4.55
CA GLU A 30 -5.05 1.42 4.16
C GLU A 30 -4.15 2.08 5.19
N TYR A 31 -4.47 1.93 6.48
CA TYR A 31 -3.64 2.41 7.57
C TYR A 31 -2.24 1.78 7.53
N PHE A 32 -2.14 0.47 7.31
CA PHE A 32 -0.87 -0.25 7.21
C PHE A 32 -0.02 0.25 6.04
N TRP A 33 -0.59 0.28 4.82
CA TRP A 33 0.14 0.70 3.63
C TRP A 33 0.59 2.16 3.70
N THR A 34 -0.24 3.03 4.26
CA THR A 34 0.12 4.44 4.46
C THR A 34 1.28 4.58 5.44
N ASN A 35 1.28 3.84 6.55
CA ASN A 35 2.39 3.83 7.49
C ASN A 35 3.68 3.27 6.87
N MET A 36 3.59 2.21 6.06
CA MET A 36 4.71 1.68 5.30
C MET A 36 5.29 2.75 4.36
N LEU A 37 4.44 3.49 3.64
CA LEU A 37 4.87 4.58 2.75
C LEU A 37 5.60 5.67 3.53
N LEU A 38 5.01 6.14 4.63
CA LEU A 38 5.63 7.16 5.48
C LEU A 38 6.98 6.67 6.02
N ARG A 39 7.08 5.41 6.44
CA ARG A 39 8.35 4.81 6.86
C ARG A 39 9.38 4.82 5.74
N LYS A 40 9.00 4.45 4.52
CA LYS A 40 9.89 4.53 3.34
C LYS A 40 10.35 5.96 3.07
N GLN A 41 9.43 6.93 3.10
CA GLN A 41 9.79 8.33 2.84
C GLN A 41 10.67 8.92 3.95
N SER A 42 10.57 8.44 5.19
CA SER A 42 11.43 8.89 6.30
C SER A 42 12.92 8.57 6.14
N PHE A 43 13.26 7.66 5.21
CA PHE A 43 14.65 7.36 4.86
C PHE A 43 15.17 8.20 3.69
N ARG A 44 14.36 9.12 3.14
CA ARG A 44 14.76 9.97 2.03
C ARG A 44 15.04 11.37 2.53
N ASP A 45 16.21 11.89 2.18
CA ASP A 45 16.69 13.21 2.61
C ASP A 45 15.70 14.34 2.30
N ASN A 46 14.98 14.25 1.19
CA ASN A 46 13.98 15.23 0.78
C ASN A 46 12.76 15.32 1.71
N PHE A 47 12.60 14.40 2.66
CA PHE A 47 11.53 14.43 3.67
C PHE A 47 12.09 14.50 5.10
N ALA A 48 13.40 14.63 5.27
CA ALA A 48 14.03 14.58 6.59
C ALA A 48 13.42 15.59 7.56
N ASP A 49 13.17 16.81 7.10
CA ASP A 49 12.56 17.88 7.89
C ASP A 49 11.09 17.58 8.29
N VAL A 50 10.29 17.01 7.40
CA VAL A 50 8.93 16.54 7.71
C VAL A 50 8.97 15.46 8.80
N PHE A 51 9.90 14.50 8.71
CA PHE A 51 9.95 13.39 9.66
C PHE A 51 10.66 13.71 10.97
N GLU A 52 11.61 14.65 10.97
CA GLU A 52 12.19 15.24 12.18
C GLU A 52 11.14 16.01 12.98
N GLU A 53 10.26 16.76 12.31
CA GLU A 53 9.20 17.54 12.97
C GLU A 53 8.14 16.65 13.66
N PHE A 54 7.73 15.57 13.01
CA PHE A 54 6.59 14.77 13.50
C PHE A 54 6.96 13.53 14.32
N ALA A 55 8.24 13.12 14.37
CA ALA A 55 8.75 12.01 15.21
C ALA A 55 7.79 10.80 15.28
N LEU A 56 7.33 10.36 14.11
CA LEU A 56 6.19 9.45 13.96
C LEU A 56 6.43 8.06 14.56
N PHE A 57 7.64 7.53 14.36
CA PHE A 57 8.00 6.15 14.69
C PHE A 57 8.39 6.02 16.18
N GLY A 58 8.00 4.91 16.81
CA GLY A 58 8.05 4.72 18.25
C GLY A 58 6.80 5.22 18.98
N LYS A 59 5.79 5.70 18.23
CA LYS A 59 4.43 6.01 18.73
C LYS A 59 3.44 4.98 18.22
N SER A 60 2.32 4.83 18.93
CA SER A 60 1.23 3.96 18.51
C SER A 60 -0.14 4.52 18.88
N GLY A 61 -1.18 3.99 18.27
CA GLY A 61 -2.56 4.33 18.57
C GLY A 61 -2.91 5.74 18.15
N ILE A 62 -3.78 6.39 18.94
CA ILE A 62 -4.23 7.76 18.68
C ILE A 62 -3.08 8.76 18.53
N ASN A 63 -2.00 8.59 19.30
CA ASN A 63 -0.85 9.48 19.27
C ASN A 63 -0.15 9.41 17.91
N ARG A 64 0.00 8.21 17.34
CA ARG A 64 0.57 8.03 16.01
C ARG A 64 -0.39 8.54 14.94
N ALA A 65 -1.68 8.21 15.04
CA ALA A 65 -2.69 8.63 14.05
C ALA A 65 -2.74 10.15 13.84
N VAL A 66 -2.70 10.94 14.93
CA VAL A 66 -2.63 12.40 14.83
C VAL A 66 -1.38 12.87 14.09
N LEU A 67 -0.23 12.23 14.33
CA LEU A 67 1.03 12.57 13.68
C LEU A 67 1.06 12.14 12.21
N ILE A 68 0.43 11.01 11.86
CA ILE A 68 0.24 10.58 10.47
C ILE A 68 -0.48 11.66 9.68
N GLU A 69 -1.62 12.14 10.18
CA GLU A 69 -2.42 13.15 9.46
C GLU A 69 -1.65 14.46 9.27
N LYS A 70 -0.87 14.89 10.28
CA LYS A 70 0.01 16.06 10.16
C LYS A 70 1.13 15.84 9.13
N ALA A 71 1.80 14.69 9.18
CA ALA A 71 2.87 14.35 8.25
C ALA A 71 2.34 14.25 6.81
N LEU A 72 1.15 13.68 6.60
CA LEU A 72 0.51 13.60 5.29
C LEU A 72 0.13 14.99 4.77
N LYS A 73 -0.43 15.86 5.61
CA LYS A 73 -0.72 17.24 5.24
C LYS A 73 0.52 17.96 4.72
N GLU A 74 1.62 17.88 5.46
CA GLU A 74 2.87 18.53 5.10
C GLU A 74 3.50 17.91 3.84
N MET A 75 3.54 16.57 3.78
CA MET A 75 4.05 15.83 2.63
C MET A 75 3.28 16.17 1.35
N ILE A 76 1.96 16.26 1.40
CA ILE A 76 1.09 16.57 0.26
C ILE A 76 1.22 18.03 -0.16
N SER A 77 1.37 18.95 0.80
CA SER A 77 1.63 20.38 0.55
C SER A 77 2.89 20.57 -0.31
N ARG A 78 3.97 19.87 0.05
CA ARG A 78 5.27 19.96 -0.63
C ARG A 78 5.36 19.11 -1.89
N TYR A 79 4.70 17.97 -1.89
CA TYR A 79 4.73 16.99 -2.98
C TYR A 79 3.31 16.64 -3.43
N PRO A 80 2.69 17.49 -4.27
CA PRO A 80 1.32 17.31 -4.77
C PRO A 80 1.03 15.95 -5.42
N ARG A 81 2.07 15.24 -5.88
CA ARG A 81 1.94 13.87 -6.40
C ARG A 81 1.34 12.86 -5.41
N TYR A 82 1.32 13.16 -4.11
CA TYR A 82 0.69 12.33 -3.07
C TYR A 82 -0.76 12.73 -2.73
N ARG A 83 -1.36 13.70 -3.44
CA ARG A 83 -2.76 14.14 -3.21
C ARG A 83 -3.81 13.05 -3.37
N PHE A 84 -3.44 11.90 -3.94
CA PHE A 84 -4.33 10.74 -4.01
C PHE A 84 -4.58 10.10 -2.63
N ILE A 85 -3.77 10.38 -1.60
CA ILE A 85 -3.98 9.86 -0.24
C ILE A 85 -5.01 10.73 0.50
N GLU A 86 -6.14 10.12 0.88
CA GLU A 86 -7.15 10.74 1.74
C GLU A 86 -6.84 10.47 3.21
N TYR A 87 -6.74 11.52 4.04
CA TYR A 87 -6.30 11.38 5.43
C TYR A 87 -7.14 12.14 6.46
N GLU A 88 -7.87 13.18 6.07
CA GLU A 88 -8.49 14.12 7.02
C GLU A 88 -9.44 13.43 8.01
N GLY A 89 -9.04 13.34 9.28
CA GLY A 89 -9.79 12.71 10.36
C GLY A 89 -9.90 11.18 10.26
N LYS A 90 -9.44 10.57 9.17
CA LYS A 90 -9.64 9.15 8.86
C LYS A 90 -8.91 8.24 9.82
N TYR A 91 -7.67 8.58 10.17
CA TYR A 91 -6.83 7.76 11.03
C TYR A 91 -7.09 8.04 12.50
N VAL A 92 -7.39 9.29 12.83
CA VAL A 92 -7.83 9.68 14.19
C VAL A 92 -9.15 8.98 14.56
N TRP A 93 -10.09 8.87 13.62
CA TRP A 93 -11.36 8.17 13.83
C TRP A 93 -11.17 6.72 14.28
N ILE A 94 -10.20 6.00 13.69
CA ILE A 94 -9.91 4.60 14.05
C ILE A 94 -9.75 4.42 15.56
N PHE A 95 -9.04 5.33 16.22
CA PHE A 95 -8.68 5.22 17.63
C PHE A 95 -9.59 6.03 18.58
N ARG A 96 -10.52 6.82 18.07
CA ARG A 96 -11.54 7.51 18.89
C ARG A 96 -12.88 6.81 18.87
N GLU A 97 -13.27 6.30 17.71
CA GLU A 97 -14.62 5.80 17.44
C GLU A 97 -14.61 4.39 16.84
N GLY A 98 -13.50 3.97 16.22
CA GLY A 98 -13.38 2.64 15.65
C GLY A 98 -13.46 1.52 16.69
N PRO A 99 -13.93 0.32 16.31
CA PRO A 99 -14.07 -0.80 17.23
C PRO A 99 -12.70 -1.27 17.75
N GLU A 100 -12.69 -1.88 18.94
CA GLU A 100 -11.46 -2.31 19.63
C GLU A 100 -10.58 -3.23 18.76
N LEU A 101 -11.20 -4.13 17.99
CA LEU A 101 -10.47 -5.02 17.08
C LEU A 101 -9.72 -4.24 15.99
N LEU A 102 -10.30 -3.17 15.46
CA LEU A 102 -9.65 -2.33 14.44
C LEU A 102 -8.46 -1.58 15.05
N GLN A 103 -8.65 -1.02 16.25
CA GLN A 103 -7.58 -0.37 16.99
C GLN A 103 -6.41 -1.33 17.26
N LYS A 104 -6.73 -2.58 17.62
CA LYS A 104 -5.73 -3.64 17.85
C LYS A 104 -4.98 -3.99 16.57
N ALA A 105 -5.67 -4.14 15.44
CA ALA A 105 -5.03 -4.41 14.15
C ALA A 105 -4.09 -3.26 13.73
N CYS A 106 -4.51 -2.01 13.87
CA CYS A 106 -3.69 -0.85 13.55
C CYS A 106 -2.50 -0.69 14.52
N THR A 107 -2.68 -0.94 15.81
CA THR A 107 -1.59 -0.96 16.81
C THR A 107 -0.58 -2.09 16.52
N TYR A 108 -1.06 -3.25 16.08
CA TYR A 108 -0.20 -4.35 15.67
C TYR A 108 0.66 -3.97 14.46
N ALA A 109 0.05 -3.32 13.46
CA ALA A 109 0.75 -2.76 12.30
C ALA A 109 1.83 -1.73 12.69
N ASP A 110 1.53 -0.80 13.61
CA ASP A 110 2.51 0.18 14.12
C ASP A 110 3.80 -0.50 14.61
N SER A 111 3.64 -1.55 15.42
CA SER A 111 4.75 -2.29 16.02
C SER A 111 5.65 -2.97 14.99
N PHE A 112 5.08 -3.39 13.86
CA PHE A 112 5.83 -3.97 12.76
C PHE A 112 6.57 -2.89 11.98
N VAL A 113 5.88 -1.81 11.59
CA VAL A 113 6.45 -0.73 10.77
C VAL A 113 7.65 -0.08 11.45
N ASP A 114 7.60 0.12 12.77
CA ASP A 114 8.69 0.78 13.52
C ASP A 114 9.99 -0.02 13.51
N ARG A 115 9.90 -1.34 13.35
CA ARG A 115 11.07 -2.24 13.32
C ARG A 115 11.72 -2.36 11.94
N LEU A 116 11.11 -1.78 10.91
CA LEU A 116 11.63 -1.87 9.55
C LEU A 116 12.77 -0.86 9.32
N ALA A 117 13.89 -1.34 8.81
CA ALA A 117 14.89 -0.52 8.13
C ALA A 117 14.52 -0.34 6.65
N MET A 118 15.18 0.60 5.96
CA MET A 118 14.94 0.84 4.53
C MET A 118 15.15 -0.42 3.67
N VAL A 119 16.19 -1.20 3.98
CA VAL A 119 16.48 -2.47 3.31
C VAL A 119 15.39 -3.51 3.54
N ASP A 120 14.79 -3.54 4.74
CA ASP A 120 13.68 -4.42 5.06
C ASP A 120 12.44 -4.05 4.25
N ILE A 121 12.16 -2.77 4.07
CA ILE A 121 11.00 -2.33 3.30
C ILE A 121 11.14 -2.81 1.86
N PHE A 122 12.30 -2.62 1.23
CA PHE A 122 12.50 -3.10 -0.14
C PHE A 122 12.36 -4.61 -0.25
N ASN A 123 13.04 -5.36 0.63
CA ASN A 123 13.05 -6.83 0.59
C ASN A 123 11.68 -7.45 0.94
N LYS A 124 10.94 -6.84 1.88
CA LYS A 124 9.69 -7.40 2.42
C LYS A 124 8.45 -6.86 1.73
N SER A 125 8.50 -5.70 1.06
CA SER A 125 7.31 -5.13 0.40
C SER A 125 6.77 -6.04 -0.70
N GLY A 126 7.64 -6.73 -1.45
CA GLY A 126 7.22 -7.72 -2.45
C GLY A 126 6.42 -8.85 -1.83
N SER A 127 7.00 -9.52 -0.84
CA SER A 127 6.34 -10.63 -0.13
C SER A 127 5.10 -10.18 0.65
N LEU A 128 5.08 -8.96 1.21
CA LEU A 128 3.89 -8.38 1.85
C LEU A 128 2.80 -8.03 0.85
N TYR A 129 3.18 -7.49 -0.31
CA TYR A 129 2.26 -7.21 -1.40
C TYR A 129 1.62 -8.52 -1.85
N GLU A 130 2.42 -9.53 -2.16
CA GLU A 130 1.93 -10.84 -2.55
C GLU A 130 1.09 -11.49 -1.46
N ALA A 131 1.53 -11.49 -0.20
CA ALA A 131 0.76 -12.07 0.90
C ALA A 131 -0.56 -11.33 1.14
N LEU A 132 -0.53 -10.01 1.31
CA LEU A 132 -1.71 -9.24 1.67
C LEU A 132 -2.68 -9.12 0.51
N LEU A 133 -2.23 -8.91 -0.72
CA LEU A 133 -3.12 -8.80 -1.86
C LEU A 133 -3.57 -10.15 -2.40
N SER A 134 -2.72 -11.18 -2.43
CA SER A 134 -3.19 -12.51 -2.84
C SER A 134 -4.19 -13.07 -1.82
N VAL A 135 -3.90 -12.95 -0.51
CA VAL A 135 -4.86 -13.36 0.52
C VAL A 135 -6.12 -12.50 0.47
N SER A 136 -5.97 -11.20 0.18
CA SER A 136 -7.13 -10.33 0.13
C SER A 136 -8.07 -10.60 -1.05
N MET A 137 -7.50 -11.00 -2.19
CA MET A 137 -8.23 -11.34 -3.41
C MET A 137 -8.80 -12.76 -3.39
N GLU A 138 -8.10 -13.73 -2.77
CA GLU A 138 -8.53 -15.13 -2.69
C GLU A 138 -9.59 -15.37 -1.60
N SER A 139 -9.79 -14.40 -0.70
CA SER A 139 -10.58 -14.61 0.51
C SER A 139 -11.68 -13.57 0.73
N ASP A 140 -12.08 -12.85 -0.33
CA ASP A 140 -13.10 -11.79 -0.33
C ASP A 140 -12.87 -10.68 0.73
N LEU A 141 -11.62 -10.48 1.16
CA LEU A 141 -11.27 -9.36 2.04
C LEU A 141 -11.29 -8.02 1.29
N LEU A 142 -11.12 -8.07 -0.04
CA LEU A 142 -11.24 -6.97 -1.00
C LEU A 142 -12.20 -7.41 -2.12
N GLU A 143 -12.85 -6.46 -2.81
CA GLU A 143 -13.75 -6.78 -3.93
C GLU A 143 -13.01 -7.59 -5.00
N GLY A 144 -13.42 -8.86 -5.14
CA GLY A 144 -12.78 -9.87 -5.98
C GLY A 144 -13.13 -9.79 -7.45
N ASP A 145 -13.50 -8.62 -7.98
CA ASP A 145 -13.79 -8.48 -9.40
C ASP A 145 -12.50 -8.66 -10.22
N SER A 146 -12.30 -9.89 -10.69
CA SER A 146 -11.33 -10.33 -11.71
C SER A 146 -9.83 -10.17 -11.37
N ALA A 147 -9.43 -10.62 -10.18
CA ALA A 147 -8.00 -10.80 -9.90
C ALA A 147 -7.40 -11.88 -10.83
N ALA A 148 -6.64 -11.50 -11.86
CA ALA A 148 -5.88 -12.46 -12.66
C ALA A 148 -4.95 -13.27 -11.72
N PRO A 149 -5.02 -14.62 -11.72
CA PRO A 149 -4.12 -15.45 -10.90
C PRO A 149 -2.65 -15.15 -11.21
N PRO A 150 -1.74 -15.27 -10.23
CA PRO A 150 -0.34 -14.89 -10.43
C PRO A 150 0.31 -15.72 -11.55
N GLN A 151 -0.07 -16.99 -11.71
CA GLN A 151 0.41 -17.83 -12.81
C GLN A 151 -0.03 -17.30 -14.18
N VAL A 152 -1.25 -16.77 -14.29
CA VAL A 152 -1.73 -16.15 -15.54
C VAL A 152 -0.94 -14.90 -15.84
N ILE A 153 -0.67 -14.07 -14.83
CA ILE A 153 0.15 -12.87 -14.98
C ILE A 153 1.56 -13.23 -15.42
N ASP A 154 2.20 -14.21 -14.78
CA ASP A 154 3.56 -14.63 -15.13
C ASP A 154 3.62 -15.14 -16.59
N SER A 155 2.64 -15.95 -17.03
CA SER A 155 2.55 -16.37 -18.44
C SER A 155 2.28 -15.21 -19.41
N MET A 156 1.44 -14.23 -19.03
CA MET A 156 1.22 -13.03 -19.84
C MET A 156 2.51 -12.23 -20.00
N VAL A 157 3.28 -12.06 -18.93
CA VAL A 157 4.54 -11.31 -18.93
C VAL A 157 5.58 -11.98 -19.83
N GLU A 158 5.70 -13.31 -19.77
CA GLU A 158 6.59 -14.06 -20.66
C GLU A 158 6.26 -13.86 -22.14
N LEU A 159 4.97 -13.75 -22.47
CA LEU A 159 4.51 -13.56 -23.85
C LEU A 159 4.62 -12.11 -24.35
N LEU A 160 4.63 -11.13 -23.46
CA LEU A 160 4.65 -9.71 -23.83
C LEU A 160 5.98 -9.23 -24.41
N ASP A 161 7.06 -10.03 -24.30
CA ASP A 161 8.43 -9.71 -24.76
C ASP A 161 8.82 -8.25 -24.43
N VAL A 162 8.65 -7.90 -23.16
CA VAL A 162 8.85 -6.53 -22.66
C VAL A 162 10.32 -6.14 -22.78
N ARG A 163 10.59 -4.94 -23.32
CA ARG A 163 11.94 -4.43 -23.54
C ARG A 163 12.13 -3.03 -22.97
N HIS A 164 13.40 -2.67 -22.76
CA HIS A 164 13.84 -1.38 -22.27
C HIS A 164 13.19 -0.23 -23.06
N GLY A 165 12.69 0.77 -22.33
CA GLY A 165 12.07 1.97 -22.90
C GLY A 165 10.63 1.79 -23.36
N MET A 166 10.03 0.60 -23.19
CA MET A 166 8.61 0.41 -23.47
C MET A 166 7.72 1.06 -22.41
N SER A 167 6.56 1.54 -22.86
CA SER A 167 5.48 2.01 -21.98
C SER A 167 4.43 0.92 -21.82
N ILE A 168 4.11 0.60 -20.58
CA ILE A 168 3.08 -0.35 -20.18
C ILE A 168 1.85 0.44 -19.75
N TYR A 169 0.71 0.14 -20.38
CA TYR A 169 -0.57 0.73 -20.05
C TYR A 169 -1.57 -0.35 -19.63
N ASP A 170 -2.15 -0.17 -18.45
CA ASP A 170 -3.24 -1.00 -17.94
C ASP A 170 -4.47 -0.12 -17.66
N PRO A 171 -5.55 -0.25 -18.45
CA PRO A 171 -6.75 0.57 -18.31
C PRO A 171 -7.61 0.20 -17.09
N ALA A 172 -7.29 -0.88 -16.37
CA ALA A 172 -8.04 -1.34 -15.20
C ALA A 172 -7.05 -1.90 -14.15
N ILE A 173 -6.25 -1.02 -13.55
CA ILE A 173 -5.09 -1.45 -12.75
C ILE A 173 -5.47 -2.26 -11.51
N GLY A 174 -6.67 -2.09 -10.96
CA GLY A 174 -7.04 -2.66 -9.67
C GLY A 174 -6.03 -2.25 -8.60
N PHE A 175 -5.46 -3.25 -7.93
CA PHE A 175 -4.38 -3.04 -6.97
C PHE A 175 -2.96 -3.05 -7.58
N GLY A 176 -2.85 -3.08 -8.92
CA GLY A 176 -1.59 -2.98 -9.65
C GLY A 176 -0.87 -4.31 -9.89
N ARG A 177 -1.57 -5.46 -9.78
CA ARG A 177 -0.93 -6.79 -9.78
C ARG A 177 -0.23 -7.12 -11.10
N ILE A 178 -0.86 -6.77 -12.23
CA ILE A 178 -0.27 -6.97 -13.57
C ILE A 178 1.00 -6.12 -13.71
N LEU A 179 0.92 -4.83 -13.36
CA LEU A 179 2.06 -3.92 -13.41
C LEU A 179 3.21 -4.39 -12.52
N TYR A 180 2.90 -4.88 -11.31
CA TYR A 180 3.90 -5.49 -10.43
C TYR A 180 4.50 -6.76 -11.04
N GLY A 181 3.68 -7.61 -11.65
CA GLY A 181 4.13 -8.82 -12.36
C GLY A 181 5.10 -8.51 -13.49
N ILE A 182 4.84 -7.45 -14.27
CA ILE A 182 5.76 -6.99 -15.31
C ILE A 182 7.06 -6.47 -14.67
N PHE A 183 6.96 -5.62 -13.65
CA PHE A 183 8.11 -5.03 -12.98
C PHE A 183 9.04 -6.07 -12.33
N LYS A 184 8.49 -7.03 -11.60
CA LYS A 184 9.28 -8.05 -10.88
C LYS A 184 10.08 -8.95 -11.84
N ASN A 185 9.53 -9.21 -13.02
CA ASN A 185 10.15 -10.09 -14.04
C ASN A 185 11.09 -9.33 -14.99
N ASN A 186 11.04 -7.99 -14.99
CA ASN A 186 11.85 -7.14 -15.87
C ASN A 186 12.65 -6.08 -15.09
N PRO A 187 13.43 -6.43 -14.04
CA PRO A 187 14.03 -5.45 -13.12
C PRO A 187 15.15 -4.62 -13.75
N ARG A 188 15.65 -5.00 -14.93
CA ARG A 188 16.70 -4.28 -15.67
C ARG A 188 16.15 -3.38 -16.78
N GLU A 189 14.87 -3.52 -17.09
CA GLU A 189 14.23 -2.74 -18.14
C GLU A 189 13.74 -1.42 -17.54
N GLU A 190 14.17 -0.29 -18.10
CA GLU A 190 13.61 1.01 -17.72
C GLU A 190 12.25 1.15 -18.42
N LEU A 191 11.19 0.86 -17.68
CA LEU A 191 9.82 0.85 -18.19
C LEU A 191 9.04 2.04 -17.65
N GLU A 192 8.16 2.58 -18.49
CA GLU A 192 7.17 3.56 -18.08
C GLU A 192 5.84 2.87 -17.79
N TYR A 193 5.22 3.19 -16.66
CA TYR A 193 3.95 2.59 -16.24
C TYR A 193 2.86 3.64 -16.19
N ALA A 194 1.75 3.38 -16.89
CA ALA A 194 0.55 4.20 -16.89
C ALA A 194 -0.69 3.33 -16.68
N GLY A 195 -1.75 3.92 -16.13
CA GLY A 195 -2.99 3.18 -15.96
C GLY A 195 -4.10 3.96 -15.28
N LEU A 196 -5.29 3.37 -15.33
CA LEU A 196 -6.52 3.93 -14.76
C LEU A 196 -7.17 2.96 -13.78
N GLU A 197 -7.78 3.52 -12.74
CA GLU A 197 -8.68 2.80 -11.83
C GLU A 197 -9.87 3.68 -11.46
N THR A 198 -11.07 3.11 -11.58
CA THR A 198 -12.33 3.77 -11.25
C THR A 198 -12.59 3.83 -9.74
N ASP A 199 -12.24 2.77 -9.01
CA ASP A 199 -12.45 2.64 -7.58
C ASP A 199 -11.39 3.45 -6.81
N PRO A 200 -11.80 4.49 -6.05
CA PRO A 200 -10.87 5.33 -5.30
C PRO A 200 -10.02 4.53 -4.30
N TYR A 201 -10.58 3.52 -3.67
CA TYR A 201 -9.88 2.70 -2.69
C TYR A 201 -8.83 1.80 -3.37
N LYS A 202 -9.20 1.09 -4.46
CA LYS A 202 -8.25 0.27 -5.23
C LYS A 202 -7.11 1.13 -5.78
N HIS A 203 -7.45 2.30 -6.32
CA HIS A 203 -6.48 3.27 -6.83
C HIS A 203 -5.46 3.67 -5.75
N ARG A 204 -5.93 4.07 -4.57
CA ARG A 204 -5.06 4.49 -3.47
C ARG A 204 -4.15 3.37 -3.01
N ILE A 205 -4.70 2.22 -2.67
CA ILE A 205 -3.92 1.09 -2.14
C ILE A 205 -2.92 0.58 -3.17
N GLY A 206 -3.38 0.35 -4.41
CA GLY A 206 -2.51 -0.12 -5.49
C GLY A 206 -1.37 0.86 -5.75
N LYS A 207 -1.66 2.16 -5.83
CA LYS A 207 -0.65 3.18 -6.06
C LYS A 207 0.36 3.29 -4.91
N ILE A 208 -0.09 3.26 -3.64
CA ILE A 208 0.83 3.25 -2.48
C ILE A 208 1.77 2.04 -2.56
N ALA A 209 1.20 0.86 -2.78
CA ALA A 209 1.95 -0.38 -2.74
C ALA A 209 2.96 -0.48 -3.89
N LEU A 210 2.60 -0.06 -5.11
CA LEU A 210 3.52 0.03 -6.24
C LEU A 210 4.67 1.04 -5.99
N ILE A 211 4.39 2.19 -5.38
CA ILE A 211 5.43 3.15 -4.96
C ILE A 211 6.39 2.50 -3.96
N LEU A 212 5.87 1.71 -3.00
CA LEU A 212 6.68 0.99 -2.02
C LEU A 212 7.60 -0.04 -2.68
N LEU A 213 7.11 -0.73 -3.71
CA LEU A 213 7.86 -1.70 -4.51
C LEU A 213 8.91 -1.06 -5.43
N GLY A 214 8.88 0.26 -5.60
CA GLY A 214 9.88 1.02 -6.37
C GLY A 214 9.43 1.39 -7.78
N LEU A 215 8.20 1.07 -8.14
CA LEU A 215 7.62 1.40 -9.44
C LEU A 215 7.30 2.91 -9.50
N ASN A 216 7.58 3.53 -10.66
CA ASN A 216 7.24 4.93 -10.90
C ASN A 216 5.73 5.08 -11.17
N ALA A 217 4.95 5.28 -10.11
CA ALA A 217 3.49 5.32 -10.20
C ALA A 217 2.90 6.70 -10.58
N VAL A 218 3.69 7.63 -11.13
CA VAL A 218 3.23 9.00 -11.42
C VAL A 218 2.03 9.01 -12.36
N ASN A 219 2.04 8.16 -13.40
CA ASN A 219 1.00 8.10 -14.42
C ASN A 219 -0.16 7.15 -14.08
N LEU A 220 -0.21 6.62 -12.86
CA LEU A 220 -1.37 5.86 -12.38
C LEU A 220 -2.43 6.82 -11.85
N LYS A 221 -3.58 6.91 -12.52
CA LYS A 221 -4.61 7.91 -12.23
C LYS A 221 -5.92 7.24 -11.82
N GLN A 222 -6.71 7.98 -11.06
CA GLN A 222 -8.10 7.61 -10.84
C GLN A 222 -8.92 8.15 -12.02
N GLY A 223 -9.78 7.32 -12.59
CA GLY A 223 -10.63 7.72 -13.72
C GLY A 223 -11.30 6.55 -14.41
N ASP A 224 -12.33 6.86 -15.18
CA ASP A 224 -13.02 5.92 -16.05
C ASP A 224 -12.23 5.75 -17.36
N PRO A 225 -11.88 4.52 -17.77
CA PRO A 225 -11.23 4.27 -19.05
C PRO A 225 -12.17 4.37 -20.28
N LEU A 226 -13.50 4.45 -20.09
CA LEU A 226 -14.52 4.45 -21.16
C LEU A 226 -15.15 5.82 -21.43
#